data_AF-A0A3L7VZ01-F1
#
_entry.id   AF-A0A3L7VZ01-F1
#
_cell.length_a   1.000
_cell.length_b   1.000
_cell.length_c   1.000
_cell.angle_alpha   90.00
_cell.angle_beta   90.00
_cell.angle_gamma   90.00
#
_symmetry.space_group_name_H-M   'P 1'
#
loop_
_entity.id
_entity.type
_entity.pdbx_description
1 polymer ?
#
loop_
_entity_poly.entity_id
_entity_poly.type
_entity_poly.pdbx_seq_one_letter_code
_entity_poly.pdbx_strand_id
1 'polypeptide(L)'
;MVSNKNRSKSKQITVSSVLIIIVIALWNAFMGDGTDTTANQPVIDDTEVVVENDSSGSSSESSDAALAPTTPKKKPTKVPAAGGKFAADSGFLVDKDGFSFENYGNDTGVSNLKANDMQRLFGDDVCTRIKDGKCTLTSPARQWMKEINEAMDGGHCEGMAVASLHMFHKIEDPNTFGAATTNELPFDGNTSLQQEIAYWWATQSTEPTMSNMITGKPSDILKLLSASLGQGQNANVFYTIGIYMADGSGGHAVTPVSITDLGNGKTGLNIYDNNWPNELRTIEVDLKEETWSYQASINPDEESSLYTGDQLEITPSAPRLQPQECDFCGGKNGLKSTKTFIVSTVGDVVADRDVKGSTYFETPDGKRIGYIDGELINEIEGASVRVFKSAPTLWDEKGQPIFRIPDGISVTLKMNNDPQYQYSVSAFDNGKVVAIDKLALSATKKSEIYFGNTIKSLKIKSAVKTSPDIFVGDEKNANLKGSATQISNVDISEDGEFDVFFDEETDQFSLDGDVDGDFDLDVIISDEEGDYAYSADDIGIESEVDVAFDIDAIDSEDDSMDFQYDYNDDGEFETQTDVQDNNTSVESDSAAYNDLTDY
;
A
#
# COMPACT_ATOMS: atom_id res chain seq x y z
N MET A 1 -14.66 54.05 -50.34
CA MET A 1 -14.25 52.64 -50.19
C MET A 1 -12.84 52.64 -49.57
N VAL A 2 -12.76 52.97 -48.27
CA VAL A 2 -12.39 52.07 -47.13
C VAL A 2 -10.96 51.50 -47.30
N SER A 3 -9.89 52.18 -46.87
CA SER A 3 -9.32 52.33 -45.49
C SER A 3 -8.80 51.00 -44.94
N ASN A 4 -7.51 50.65 -44.97
CA ASN A 4 -6.25 51.24 -44.49
C ASN A 4 -6.04 51.16 -42.96
N LYS A 5 -4.83 50.67 -42.62
CA LYS A 5 -4.27 50.26 -41.32
C LYS A 5 -4.59 51.20 -40.16
N ASN A 6 -4.92 50.63 -38.99
CA ASN A 6 -4.83 51.32 -37.70
C ASN A 6 -3.79 50.64 -36.80
N ARG A 7 -2.71 51.38 -36.54
CA ARG A 7 -1.74 51.21 -35.45
C ARG A 7 -2.33 51.88 -34.21
N SER A 8 -2.36 51.20 -33.08
CA SER A 8 -2.52 51.85 -31.77
C SER A 8 -1.26 51.62 -30.93
N LYS A 9 -0.67 52.74 -30.47
CA LYS A 9 0.41 52.82 -29.49
C LYS A 9 -0.20 53.02 -28.10
N SER A 10 0.36 52.40 -27.07
CA SER A 10 0.27 52.85 -25.67
C SER A 10 1.33 52.12 -24.83
N LYS A 11 2.55 52.65 -24.77
CA LYS A 11 3.14 53.37 -23.61
C LYS A 11 3.65 52.43 -22.49
N GLN A 12 4.94 52.11 -22.56
CA GLN A 12 5.79 51.79 -21.43
C GLN A 12 5.86 52.99 -20.47
N ILE A 13 5.80 52.72 -19.16
CA ILE A 13 6.28 53.61 -18.11
C ILE A 13 7.31 52.83 -17.30
N THR A 14 8.56 53.24 -17.44
CA THR A 14 9.69 52.95 -16.57
C THR A 14 9.62 53.90 -15.37
N VAL A 15 9.71 53.38 -14.15
CA VAL A 15 10.19 54.17 -12.99
C VAL A 15 11.19 53.33 -12.22
N SER A 16 12.43 53.83 -12.22
CA SER A 16 13.59 53.27 -11.55
C SER A 16 13.57 53.53 -10.04
N SER A 17 14.27 52.64 -9.35
CA SER A 17 14.60 52.53 -7.93
C SER A 17 15.17 53.81 -7.30
N VAL A 18 14.82 54.06 -6.02
CA VAL A 18 15.64 54.84 -5.06
C VAL A 18 15.56 54.18 -3.68
N LEU A 19 16.74 53.85 -3.14
CA LEU A 19 17.07 53.41 -1.78
C LEU A 19 16.51 54.33 -0.67
N ILE A 20 16.30 53.80 0.55
CA ILE A 20 16.83 54.37 1.80
C ILE A 20 16.92 53.27 2.88
N ILE A 21 18.03 53.30 3.60
CA ILE A 21 18.56 52.36 4.60
C ILE A 21 18.63 53.08 5.97
N ILE A 22 18.35 52.34 7.06
CA ILE A 22 18.74 52.53 8.50
C ILE A 22 18.04 53.63 9.34
N VAL A 23 17.48 53.27 10.51
CA VAL A 23 17.99 53.54 11.90
C VAL A 23 17.08 52.88 12.96
N ILE A 24 17.78 52.26 13.93
CA ILE A 24 17.39 51.55 15.16
C ILE A 24 17.02 52.49 16.33
N ALA A 25 16.09 52.03 17.18
CA ALA A 25 15.85 52.30 18.62
C ALA A 25 15.62 53.73 19.17
N LEU A 26 14.52 53.89 19.92
CA LEU A 26 14.46 54.15 21.38
C LEU A 26 13.11 54.78 21.77
N TRP A 27 12.31 54.11 22.62
CA TRP A 27 12.05 54.60 23.99
C TRP A 27 11.35 53.53 24.84
N ASN A 28 12.09 52.98 25.80
CA ASN A 28 11.58 52.34 27.01
C ASN A 28 11.10 53.41 28.01
N ALA A 29 10.01 53.14 28.75
CA ALA A 29 9.98 53.17 30.23
C ALA A 29 8.55 53.30 30.79
N PHE A 30 8.10 52.25 31.48
CA PHE A 30 7.48 52.28 32.82
C PHE A 30 7.52 50.81 33.31
N MET A 31 8.65 50.36 33.88
CA MET A 31 8.90 50.19 35.34
C MET A 31 7.92 49.22 36.00
N GLY A 32 8.33 48.18 36.70
CA GLY A 32 9.65 47.74 37.21
C GLY A 32 9.44 46.36 37.88
N ASP A 33 10.29 45.79 38.73
CA ASP A 33 11.69 45.90 39.16
C ASP A 33 11.84 44.68 40.11
N GLY A 34 13.04 44.12 40.29
CA GLY A 34 13.29 43.19 41.39
C GLY A 34 14.17 41.98 41.07
N THR A 35 15.47 42.20 41.22
CA THR A 35 16.61 41.27 41.13
C THR A 35 16.70 40.25 42.29
N ASP A 36 17.11 39.03 41.94
CA ASP A 36 18.28 38.25 42.44
C ASP A 36 18.53 38.06 43.95
N THR A 37 18.71 36.81 44.38
CA THR A 37 19.78 36.39 45.32
C THR A 37 19.91 34.86 45.45
N THR A 38 21.16 34.42 45.34
CA THR A 38 21.78 33.11 45.60
C THR A 38 21.58 32.55 47.02
N ALA A 39 21.59 31.21 47.20
CA ALA A 39 22.62 30.49 47.99
C ALA A 39 22.29 29.00 48.30
N ASN A 40 23.36 28.20 48.19
CA ASN A 40 23.75 27.00 48.97
C ASN A 40 23.19 25.60 48.69
N GLN A 41 24.11 24.73 48.24
CA GLN A 41 24.18 23.28 48.56
C GLN A 41 24.59 23.05 50.04
N PRO A 42 24.50 21.82 50.61
CA PRO A 42 25.44 20.69 50.35
C PRO A 42 24.71 19.32 50.19
N VAL A 43 25.14 18.36 49.35
CA VAL A 43 26.15 17.28 49.51
C VAL A 43 26.17 16.59 50.89
N ILE A 44 25.96 15.26 50.91
CA ILE A 44 26.63 14.11 51.61
C ILE A 44 25.62 12.93 51.49
N ASP A 45 25.80 11.96 50.60
CA ASP A 45 26.68 10.77 50.65
C ASP A 45 26.09 9.55 51.39
N ASP A 46 26.25 8.43 50.68
CA ASP A 46 26.47 7.06 51.12
C ASP A 46 25.36 6.06 51.54
N THR A 47 25.58 4.87 50.96
CA THR A 47 25.34 3.49 51.41
C THR A 47 24.06 2.72 51.02
N GLU A 48 24.30 1.81 50.07
CA GLU A 48 23.84 0.40 49.98
C GLU A 48 23.01 -0.16 51.14
N VAL A 49 21.95 -0.92 50.83
CA VAL A 49 21.75 -2.32 51.27
C VAL A 49 20.81 -3.04 50.29
N VAL A 50 21.27 -4.21 49.82
CA VAL A 50 20.55 -5.27 49.08
C VAL A 50 19.68 -6.09 50.05
N VAL A 51 18.61 -6.73 49.53
CA VAL A 51 18.16 -8.11 49.82
C VAL A 51 16.63 -8.26 49.87
N GLU A 52 16.14 -8.96 48.84
CA GLU A 52 15.17 -10.07 48.80
C GLU A 52 13.78 -10.04 49.48
N ASN A 53 12.85 -10.48 48.62
CA ASN A 53 11.82 -11.52 48.81
C ASN A 53 10.50 -11.24 49.53
N ASP A 54 9.49 -11.65 48.74
CA ASP A 54 8.33 -12.47 49.09
C ASP A 54 7.00 -11.82 49.44
N SER A 55 6.11 -12.00 48.45
CA SER A 55 4.82 -12.68 48.57
C SER A 55 3.61 -11.93 49.13
N SER A 56 2.54 -12.11 48.34
CA SER A 56 1.15 -12.26 48.76
C SER A 56 0.31 -11.00 49.00
N GLY A 57 -0.84 -10.98 48.33
CA GLY A 57 -2.10 -10.81 49.04
C GLY A 57 -2.84 -9.49 48.86
N SER A 58 -3.70 -9.48 47.84
CA SER A 58 -5.11 -9.08 47.94
C SER A 58 -5.50 -7.63 48.29
N SER A 59 -6.24 -7.07 47.32
CA SER A 59 -7.50 -6.34 47.45
C SER A 59 -7.55 -4.88 47.94
N SER A 60 -8.26 -4.12 47.09
CA SER A 60 -9.30 -3.12 47.37
C SER A 60 -8.94 -1.62 47.35
N GLU A 61 -9.56 -0.98 46.34
CA GLU A 61 -10.31 0.29 46.38
C GLU A 61 -9.58 1.65 46.42
N SER A 62 -9.59 2.27 45.23
CA SER A 62 -9.95 3.65 44.85
C SER A 62 -9.44 4.86 45.64
N SER A 63 -8.85 5.84 44.94
CA SER A 63 -9.50 7.14 44.67
C SER A 63 -8.66 8.08 43.81
N ASP A 64 -9.33 8.64 42.79
CA ASP A 64 -9.21 9.95 42.16
C ASP A 64 -7.86 10.66 41.96
N ALA A 65 -7.53 10.89 40.68
CA ALA A 65 -6.98 12.18 40.24
C ALA A 65 -7.57 12.56 38.87
N ALA A 66 -8.18 13.73 38.82
CA ALA A 66 -8.96 14.28 37.73
C ALA A 66 -8.09 14.88 36.60
N LEU A 67 -8.52 14.70 35.35
CA LEU A 67 -8.16 15.53 34.21
C LEU A 67 -9.44 16.11 33.58
N ALA A 68 -9.40 17.40 33.29
CA ALA A 68 -10.38 18.14 32.49
C ALA A 68 -9.63 18.77 31.30
N PRO A 69 -10.33 19.32 30.28
CA PRO A 69 -11.34 18.69 29.44
C PRO A 69 -10.96 18.84 27.94
N THR A 70 -11.22 17.82 27.11
CA THR A 70 -11.29 17.98 25.65
C THR A 70 -12.69 17.61 25.15
N THR A 71 -13.24 18.48 24.32
CA THR A 71 -14.61 18.47 23.77
C THR A 71 -14.89 17.25 22.88
N PRO A 72 -16.17 16.81 22.77
CA PRO A 72 -16.52 15.41 22.53
C PRO A 72 -16.54 14.99 21.05
N LYS A 73 -15.80 13.92 20.72
CA LYS A 73 -16.15 13.02 19.61
C LYS A 73 -17.47 12.32 19.97
N LYS A 74 -18.40 12.28 19.01
CA LYS A 74 -19.75 11.71 19.16
C LYS A 74 -19.65 10.25 19.62
N LYS A 75 -20.05 9.97 20.85
CA LYS A 75 -20.04 8.63 21.47
C LYS A 75 -20.93 7.68 20.64
N PRO A 76 -20.53 6.42 20.39
CA PRO A 76 -21.44 5.42 19.86
C PRO A 76 -22.61 5.29 20.84
N THR A 77 -23.82 5.38 20.31
CA THR A 77 -25.02 5.21 21.13
C THR A 77 -25.03 3.76 21.60
N LYS A 78 -25.04 3.55 22.92
CA LYS A 78 -25.08 2.21 23.54
C LYS A 78 -26.33 1.49 23.03
N VAL A 79 -26.16 0.60 22.06
CA VAL A 79 -27.24 -0.25 21.55
C VAL A 79 -27.63 -1.20 22.68
N PRO A 80 -28.92 -1.29 23.08
CA PRO A 80 -29.34 -2.25 24.07
C PRO A 80 -29.04 -3.67 23.56
N ALA A 81 -28.46 -4.51 24.41
CA ALA A 81 -28.36 -5.94 24.15
C ALA A 81 -29.78 -6.53 24.10
N ALA A 82 -30.35 -6.59 22.91
CA ALA A 82 -31.60 -7.30 22.66
C ALA A 82 -31.24 -8.76 22.35
N GLY A 83 -31.61 -9.66 23.26
CA GLY A 83 -31.69 -11.09 23.02
C GLY A 83 -32.81 -11.41 22.02
N GLY A 84 -32.63 -10.97 20.76
CA GLY A 84 -33.51 -11.27 19.65
C GLY A 84 -33.10 -12.57 18.98
N LYS A 85 -34.09 -13.33 18.48
CA LYS A 85 -33.86 -14.37 17.48
C LYS A 85 -33.31 -13.70 16.22
N PHE A 86 -32.03 -13.91 15.92
CA PHE A 86 -31.47 -13.55 14.63
C PHE A 86 -31.95 -14.59 13.62
N ALA A 87 -33.01 -14.29 12.91
CA ALA A 87 -33.50 -15.09 11.80
C ALA A 87 -33.73 -14.16 10.62
N ALA A 88 -32.92 -14.31 9.58
CA ALA A 88 -32.98 -13.50 8.36
C ALA A 88 -32.42 -14.32 7.20
N ASP A 89 -32.93 -14.07 5.99
CA ASP A 89 -32.53 -14.81 4.79
C ASP A 89 -32.61 -13.85 3.60
N SER A 90 -31.51 -13.73 2.86
CA SER A 90 -31.47 -12.87 1.68
C SER A 90 -32.26 -13.45 0.49
N GLY A 91 -32.46 -14.77 0.48
CA GLY A 91 -32.91 -15.52 -0.70
C GLY A 91 -31.80 -15.82 -1.70
N PHE A 92 -30.53 -15.60 -1.35
CA PHE A 92 -29.38 -16.03 -2.12
C PHE A 92 -29.32 -17.57 -2.14
N LEU A 93 -29.26 -18.17 -3.32
CA LEU A 93 -29.19 -19.62 -3.50
C LEU A 93 -27.78 -20.01 -3.94
N VAL A 94 -27.05 -20.79 -3.14
CA VAL A 94 -25.64 -21.10 -3.40
C VAL A 94 -25.42 -21.78 -4.76
N ASP A 95 -26.32 -22.68 -5.15
CA ASP A 95 -26.30 -23.43 -6.41
C ASP A 95 -26.77 -22.64 -7.63
N LYS A 96 -27.02 -21.33 -7.47
CA LYS A 96 -27.50 -20.45 -8.55
C LYS A 96 -26.79 -19.11 -8.59
N ASP A 97 -26.67 -18.49 -7.42
CA ASP A 97 -26.16 -17.12 -7.24
C ASP A 97 -24.68 -17.10 -6.82
N GLY A 98 -24.12 -18.24 -6.37
CA GLY A 98 -22.68 -18.43 -6.18
C GLY A 98 -22.00 -19.01 -7.42
N PHE A 99 -20.69 -18.76 -7.58
CA PHE A 99 -19.91 -19.36 -8.66
C PHE A 99 -19.83 -20.88 -8.49
N SER A 100 -19.76 -21.62 -9.60
CA SER A 100 -19.60 -23.07 -9.62
C SER A 100 -18.15 -23.54 -9.52
N PHE A 101 -17.19 -22.62 -9.59
CA PHE A 101 -15.76 -22.87 -9.48
C PHE A 101 -15.24 -22.31 -8.16
N GLU A 102 -14.12 -22.86 -7.73
CA GLU A 102 -13.48 -22.50 -6.46
C GLU A 102 -12.64 -21.23 -6.59
N ASN A 103 -12.29 -20.62 -5.45
CA ASN A 103 -11.23 -19.63 -5.37
C ASN A 103 -9.94 -20.13 -6.01
N TYR A 104 -9.17 -19.21 -6.58
CA TYR A 104 -8.01 -19.51 -7.41
C TYR A 104 -6.90 -18.47 -7.20
N GLY A 105 -5.65 -18.88 -7.43
CA GLY A 105 -4.47 -18.00 -7.45
C GLY A 105 -4.13 -17.53 -8.86
N ASN A 106 -2.87 -17.17 -9.11
CA ASN A 106 -2.38 -16.69 -10.41
C ASN A 106 -1.88 -17.83 -11.30
N ASP A 107 -2.66 -18.91 -11.40
CA ASP A 107 -2.35 -20.01 -12.29
C ASP A 107 -2.21 -19.54 -13.75
N THR A 108 -1.43 -20.28 -14.54
CA THR A 108 -1.18 -19.92 -15.95
C THR A 108 -2.48 -19.73 -16.73
N GLY A 109 -2.68 -18.52 -17.27
CA GLY A 109 -3.85 -18.18 -18.09
C GLY A 109 -4.98 -17.45 -17.34
N VAL A 110 -4.83 -17.20 -16.04
CA VAL A 110 -5.69 -16.28 -15.28
C VAL A 110 -5.39 -14.84 -15.67
N SER A 111 -6.44 -14.01 -15.82
CA SER A 111 -6.31 -12.58 -16.08
C SER A 111 -6.73 -11.76 -14.85
N ASN A 112 -5.81 -10.95 -14.33
CA ASN A 112 -6.10 -10.00 -13.24
C ASN A 112 -6.35 -8.59 -13.79
N LEU A 113 -6.05 -7.54 -13.02
CA LEU A 113 -6.23 -6.15 -13.43
C LEU A 113 -5.40 -5.81 -14.66
N LYS A 114 -5.97 -4.96 -15.50
CA LYS A 114 -5.29 -4.31 -16.63
C LYS A 114 -5.39 -2.80 -16.55
N ALA A 115 -4.68 -2.11 -17.44
CA ALA A 115 -4.68 -0.65 -17.51
C ALA A 115 -6.08 0.01 -17.53
N ASN A 116 -7.05 -0.59 -18.23
CA ASN A 116 -8.41 -0.06 -18.25
C ASN A 116 -9.19 -0.31 -16.94
N ASP A 117 -8.85 -1.34 -16.18
CA ASP A 117 -9.41 -1.58 -14.84
C ASP A 117 -8.87 -0.56 -13.84
N MET A 118 -7.58 -0.22 -13.96
CA MET A 118 -6.95 0.87 -13.22
C MET A 118 -7.63 2.21 -13.51
N GLN A 119 -7.85 2.53 -14.80
CA GLN A 119 -8.61 3.72 -15.19
C GLN A 119 -10.04 3.70 -14.63
N ARG A 120 -10.67 2.52 -14.54
CA ARG A 120 -12.01 2.37 -13.95
C ARG A 120 -12.02 2.57 -12.44
N LEU A 121 -11.00 2.10 -11.72
CA LEU A 121 -10.86 2.26 -10.27
C LEU A 121 -10.65 3.73 -9.90
N PHE A 122 -9.70 4.38 -10.56
CA PHE A 122 -9.08 5.63 -10.11
C PHE A 122 -9.38 6.84 -10.99
N GLY A 123 -9.90 6.63 -12.20
CA GLY A 123 -10.13 7.68 -13.21
C GLY A 123 -8.93 7.91 -14.12
N ASP A 124 -8.99 8.99 -14.91
CA ASP A 124 -8.00 9.26 -15.97
C ASP A 124 -6.61 9.65 -15.44
N ASP A 125 -6.49 10.03 -14.16
CA ASP A 125 -5.23 10.47 -13.52
C ASP A 125 -4.18 9.33 -13.47
N VAL A 126 -4.57 8.07 -13.67
CA VAL A 126 -3.61 6.94 -13.76
C VAL A 126 -3.06 6.73 -15.17
N CYS A 127 -3.51 7.50 -16.16
CA CYS A 127 -3.11 7.34 -17.55
C CYS A 127 -2.18 8.48 -17.99
N THR A 128 -0.96 8.16 -18.39
CA THR A 128 -0.08 9.09 -19.13
C THR A 128 -0.73 9.52 -20.44
N ARG A 129 -1.41 8.58 -21.11
CA ARG A 129 -2.07 8.82 -22.40
C ARG A 129 -3.31 7.93 -22.55
N ILE A 130 -4.37 8.47 -23.14
CA ILE A 130 -5.56 7.71 -23.53
C ILE A 130 -5.76 7.81 -25.04
N LYS A 131 -5.59 6.70 -25.76
CA LYS A 131 -5.72 6.63 -27.22
C LYS A 131 -6.66 5.51 -27.61
N ASP A 132 -7.68 5.82 -28.42
CA ASP A 132 -8.71 4.86 -28.86
C ASP A 132 -9.38 4.09 -27.70
N GLY A 133 -9.51 4.73 -26.53
CA GLY A 133 -10.08 4.12 -25.32
C GLY A 133 -9.15 3.15 -24.59
N LYS A 134 -7.84 3.18 -24.89
CA LYS A 134 -6.81 2.44 -24.16
C LYS A 134 -5.99 3.40 -23.31
N CYS A 135 -5.88 3.10 -22.03
CA CYS A 135 -5.02 3.79 -21.09
C CYS A 135 -3.59 3.24 -21.19
N THR A 136 -2.60 4.13 -21.38
CA THR A 136 -1.19 3.86 -21.07
C THR A 136 -0.97 4.36 -19.64
N LEU A 137 -0.61 3.47 -18.72
CA LEU A 137 -0.48 3.80 -17.29
C LEU A 137 0.71 4.69 -17.00
N THR A 138 0.58 5.52 -15.96
CA THR A 138 1.73 6.17 -15.31
C THR A 138 2.57 5.12 -14.58
N SER A 139 3.86 5.40 -14.37
CA SER A 139 4.78 4.47 -13.69
C SER A 139 4.31 4.06 -12.29
N PRO A 140 3.82 4.99 -11.43
CA PRO A 140 3.24 4.62 -10.14
C PRO A 140 2.00 3.73 -10.26
N ALA A 141 1.12 3.98 -11.24
CA ALA A 141 -0.07 3.16 -11.45
C ALA A 141 0.28 1.74 -11.92
N ARG A 142 1.28 1.61 -12.79
CA ARG A 142 1.77 0.31 -13.26
C ARG A 142 2.39 -0.50 -12.13
N GLN A 143 3.26 0.11 -11.31
CA GLN A 143 3.84 -0.57 -10.16
C GLN A 143 2.74 -0.99 -9.17
N TRP A 144 1.77 -0.11 -8.87
CA TRP A 144 0.66 -0.49 -7.99
C TRP A 144 -0.13 -1.66 -8.55
N MET A 145 -0.43 -1.66 -9.86
CA MET A 145 -1.15 -2.76 -10.51
C MET A 145 -0.37 -4.07 -10.42
N LYS A 146 0.96 -4.05 -10.60
CA LYS A 146 1.85 -5.21 -10.45
C LYS A 146 1.75 -5.81 -9.05
N GLU A 147 1.97 -5.00 -8.01
CA GLU A 147 1.89 -5.41 -6.59
C GLU A 147 0.54 -6.05 -6.26
N ILE A 148 -0.54 -5.40 -6.69
CA ILE A 148 -1.91 -5.85 -6.43
C ILE A 148 -2.25 -7.13 -7.19
N ASN A 149 -1.78 -7.27 -8.42
CA ASN A 149 -1.96 -8.49 -9.20
C ASN A 149 -1.15 -9.66 -8.60
N GLU A 150 0.07 -9.42 -8.12
CA GLU A 150 0.89 -10.42 -7.43
C GLU A 150 0.20 -10.91 -6.14
N ALA A 151 -0.34 -9.99 -5.33
CA ALA A 151 -1.06 -10.32 -4.11
C ALA A 151 -2.30 -11.19 -4.33
N MET A 152 -2.91 -11.14 -5.52
CA MET A 152 -4.04 -12.01 -5.88
C MET A 152 -3.65 -13.48 -6.01
N ASP A 153 -2.37 -13.84 -6.06
CA ASP A 153 -1.92 -15.23 -6.00
C ASP A 153 -2.22 -15.90 -4.64
N GLY A 154 -2.49 -15.09 -3.60
CA GLY A 154 -3.05 -15.58 -2.33
C GLY A 154 -4.48 -16.09 -2.45
N GLY A 155 -5.18 -15.69 -3.51
CA GLY A 155 -6.57 -16.06 -3.77
C GLY A 155 -7.46 -14.86 -4.07
N HIS A 156 -8.45 -15.10 -4.93
CA HIS A 156 -9.47 -14.14 -5.37
C HIS A 156 -10.75 -14.09 -4.50
N CYS A 157 -10.76 -14.68 -3.30
CA CYS A 157 -11.96 -14.88 -2.48
C CYS A 157 -12.79 -13.61 -2.22
N GLU A 158 -12.13 -12.47 -1.98
CA GLU A 158 -12.80 -11.18 -1.80
C GLU A 158 -13.54 -10.75 -3.07
N GLY A 159 -12.86 -10.81 -4.23
CA GLY A 159 -13.45 -10.49 -5.52
C GLY A 159 -14.66 -11.39 -5.82
N MET A 160 -14.55 -12.69 -5.56
CA MET A 160 -15.64 -13.64 -5.77
C MET A 160 -16.83 -13.38 -4.83
N ALA A 161 -16.57 -13.06 -3.56
CA ALA A 161 -17.62 -12.71 -2.61
C ALA A 161 -18.37 -11.44 -3.03
N VAL A 162 -17.65 -10.41 -3.47
CA VAL A 162 -18.25 -9.16 -3.96
C VAL A 162 -19.01 -9.35 -5.27
N ALA A 163 -18.40 -9.98 -6.27
CA ALA A 163 -19.01 -10.18 -7.59
C ALA A 163 -20.30 -11.03 -7.51
N SER A 164 -20.29 -12.12 -6.74
CA SER A 164 -21.48 -12.95 -6.53
C SER A 164 -22.63 -12.16 -5.87
N LEU A 165 -22.32 -11.30 -4.89
CA LEU A 165 -23.30 -10.39 -4.29
C LEU A 165 -23.80 -9.34 -5.29
N HIS A 166 -22.92 -8.76 -6.11
CA HIS A 166 -23.30 -7.77 -7.12
C HIS A 166 -24.25 -8.37 -8.17
N MET A 167 -23.99 -9.59 -8.64
CA MET A 167 -24.86 -10.32 -9.57
C MET A 167 -26.20 -10.71 -8.92
N PHE A 168 -26.17 -11.12 -7.64
CA PHE A 168 -27.38 -11.39 -6.88
C PHE A 168 -28.24 -10.12 -6.74
N HIS A 169 -27.65 -9.00 -6.33
CA HIS A 169 -28.32 -7.70 -6.14
C HIS A 169 -28.62 -6.94 -7.44
N LYS A 170 -28.31 -7.50 -8.62
CA LYS A 170 -28.56 -6.90 -9.94
C LYS A 170 -27.82 -5.58 -10.16
N ILE A 171 -26.68 -5.43 -9.50
CA ILE A 171 -25.69 -4.40 -9.82
C ILE A 171 -24.93 -4.81 -11.08
N GLU A 172 -24.65 -6.11 -11.20
CA GLU A 172 -24.05 -6.72 -12.38
C GLU A 172 -25.00 -7.72 -13.02
N ASP A 173 -24.90 -7.86 -14.34
CA ASP A 173 -25.67 -8.82 -15.12
C ASP A 173 -24.76 -9.98 -15.54
N PRO A 174 -24.94 -11.22 -15.03
CA PRO A 174 -24.11 -12.36 -15.44
C PRO A 174 -24.12 -12.61 -16.95
N ASN A 175 -25.14 -12.15 -17.68
CA ASN A 175 -25.17 -12.30 -19.14
C ASN A 175 -24.01 -11.58 -19.85
N THR A 176 -23.42 -10.53 -19.24
CA THR A 176 -22.23 -9.87 -19.79
C THR A 176 -20.99 -10.76 -19.78
N PHE A 177 -21.00 -11.80 -18.93
CA PHE A 177 -19.94 -12.78 -18.78
C PHE A 177 -20.31 -14.15 -19.38
N GLY A 178 -21.47 -14.25 -20.05
CA GLY A 178 -21.81 -15.40 -20.90
C GLY A 178 -22.82 -16.41 -20.34
N ALA A 179 -23.46 -16.14 -19.19
CA ALA A 179 -24.49 -17.03 -18.64
C ALA A 179 -25.65 -16.29 -17.96
N ALA A 180 -26.76 -16.98 -17.71
CA ALA A 180 -27.96 -16.35 -17.13
C ALA A 180 -27.89 -16.21 -15.60
N THR A 181 -27.04 -17.01 -14.94
CA THR A 181 -26.84 -17.03 -13.50
C THR A 181 -25.35 -17.07 -13.18
N THR A 182 -24.96 -16.63 -11.98
CA THR A 182 -23.57 -16.66 -11.52
C THR A 182 -22.99 -18.07 -11.57
N ASN A 183 -23.78 -19.07 -11.17
CA ASN A 183 -23.34 -20.47 -11.13
C ASN A 183 -23.07 -21.07 -12.51
N GLU A 184 -23.72 -20.58 -13.55
CA GLU A 184 -23.53 -21.07 -14.93
C GLU A 184 -22.34 -20.41 -15.64
N LEU A 185 -21.66 -19.45 -15.01
CA LEU A 185 -20.55 -18.73 -15.61
C LEU A 185 -19.32 -19.63 -15.77
N PRO A 186 -18.77 -19.78 -16.99
CA PRO A 186 -17.53 -20.52 -17.17
C PRO A 186 -16.35 -19.72 -16.61
N PHE A 187 -15.43 -20.40 -15.93
CA PHE A 187 -14.16 -19.83 -15.53
C PHE A 187 -13.16 -19.82 -16.71
N ASP A 188 -12.90 -21.00 -17.28
CA ASP A 188 -11.90 -21.18 -18.34
C ASP A 188 -12.23 -20.34 -19.58
N GLY A 189 -11.26 -19.53 -20.01
CA GLY A 189 -11.38 -18.67 -21.18
C GLY A 189 -12.29 -17.45 -20.99
N ASN A 190 -12.79 -17.20 -19.78
CA ASN A 190 -13.64 -16.05 -19.47
C ASN A 190 -12.84 -14.90 -18.84
N THR A 191 -11.90 -14.34 -19.61
CA THR A 191 -10.98 -13.31 -19.14
C THR A 191 -11.69 -12.05 -18.63
N SER A 192 -12.84 -11.70 -19.20
CA SER A 192 -13.66 -10.57 -18.71
C SER A 192 -14.23 -10.83 -17.32
N LEU A 193 -14.62 -12.07 -16.99
CA LEU A 193 -15.07 -12.42 -15.65
C LEU A 193 -13.91 -12.39 -14.65
N GLN A 194 -12.76 -12.93 -15.05
CA GLN A 194 -11.55 -12.95 -14.20
C GLN A 194 -11.10 -11.52 -13.86
N GLN A 195 -11.06 -10.62 -14.86
CA GLN A 195 -10.80 -9.19 -14.67
C GLN A 195 -11.81 -8.52 -13.73
N GLU A 196 -13.10 -8.84 -13.86
CA GLU A 196 -14.14 -8.28 -12.98
C GLU A 196 -13.96 -8.73 -11.52
N ILE A 197 -13.63 -10.00 -11.32
CA ILE A 197 -13.31 -10.54 -9.99
C ILE A 197 -12.07 -9.84 -9.41
N ALA A 198 -11.00 -9.69 -10.21
CA ALA A 198 -9.78 -8.98 -9.82
C ALA A 198 -10.07 -7.51 -9.46
N TYR A 199 -10.89 -6.81 -10.25
CA TYR A 199 -11.30 -5.43 -9.94
C TYR A 199 -11.96 -5.33 -8.56
N TRP A 200 -12.93 -6.20 -8.27
CA TRP A 200 -13.61 -6.16 -6.98
C TRP A 200 -12.71 -6.59 -5.82
N TRP A 201 -11.79 -7.51 -6.07
CA TRP A 201 -10.76 -7.88 -5.10
C TRP A 201 -9.91 -6.67 -4.72
N ALA A 202 -9.48 -5.88 -5.71
CA ALA A 202 -8.63 -4.71 -5.51
C ALA A 202 -9.27 -3.63 -4.63
N THR A 203 -10.60 -3.52 -4.62
CA THR A 203 -11.28 -2.53 -3.78
C THR A 203 -11.01 -2.72 -2.28
N GLN A 204 -10.50 -3.87 -1.82
CA GLN A 204 -10.15 -4.04 -0.40
C GLN A 204 -8.90 -3.26 0.03
N SER A 205 -8.03 -2.83 -0.91
CA SER A 205 -6.82 -2.04 -0.63
C SER A 205 -6.99 -0.53 -0.85
N THR A 206 -8.17 -0.07 -1.25
CA THR A 206 -8.40 1.32 -1.66
C THR A 206 -9.40 2.03 -0.77
N GLU A 207 -9.26 3.36 -0.63
CA GLU A 207 -10.35 4.18 -0.08
C GLU A 207 -11.45 4.40 -1.13
N PRO A 208 -12.72 4.57 -0.71
CA PRO A 208 -13.20 4.62 0.68
C PRO A 208 -13.46 3.23 1.29
N THR A 209 -13.26 2.15 0.54
CA THR A 209 -13.67 0.80 0.98
C THR A 209 -12.94 0.36 2.24
N MET A 210 -11.62 0.53 2.27
CA MET A 210 -10.76 0.07 3.36
C MET A 210 -11.08 0.73 4.71
N SER A 211 -11.28 2.06 4.76
CA SER A 211 -11.65 2.74 6.02
C SER A 211 -13.09 2.49 6.49
N ASN A 212 -13.95 1.94 5.62
CA ASN A 212 -15.35 1.67 5.93
C ASN A 212 -15.62 0.20 6.33
N MET A 213 -14.59 -0.64 6.41
CA MET A 213 -14.70 -1.98 7.00
C MET A 213 -15.11 -1.88 8.47
N ILE A 214 -16.00 -2.79 8.91
CA ILE A 214 -16.57 -2.78 10.26
C ILE A 214 -16.16 -4.06 10.96
N THR A 215 -15.28 -3.94 11.95
CA THR A 215 -14.89 -5.03 12.86
C THR A 215 -15.60 -4.86 14.20
N GLY A 216 -16.16 -5.94 14.73
CA GLY A 216 -16.84 -5.88 16.02
C GLY A 216 -17.23 -7.23 16.57
N LYS A 217 -17.85 -7.21 17.76
CA LYS A 217 -18.33 -8.41 18.43
C LYS A 217 -19.35 -9.14 17.56
N PRO A 218 -19.40 -10.49 17.59
CA PRO A 218 -20.32 -11.27 16.78
C PRO A 218 -21.77 -10.80 16.90
N SER A 219 -22.28 -10.50 18.10
CA SER A 219 -23.68 -10.07 18.24
C SER A 219 -23.99 -8.72 17.60
N ASP A 220 -23.04 -7.80 17.50
CA ASP A 220 -23.22 -6.51 16.84
C ASP A 220 -23.16 -6.64 15.32
N ILE A 221 -22.24 -7.47 14.81
CA ILE A 221 -22.14 -7.80 13.39
C ILE A 221 -23.38 -8.54 12.90
N LEU A 222 -23.87 -9.52 13.67
CA LEU A 222 -25.09 -10.26 13.33
C LEU A 222 -26.34 -9.37 13.28
N LYS A 223 -26.40 -8.27 14.06
CA LYS A 223 -27.50 -7.29 13.95
C LYS A 223 -27.48 -6.57 12.59
N LEU A 224 -26.30 -6.14 12.13
CA LEU A 224 -26.14 -5.47 10.84
C LEU A 224 -26.47 -6.42 9.69
N LEU A 225 -25.91 -7.63 9.73
CA LEU A 225 -26.20 -8.67 8.74
C LEU A 225 -27.69 -9.04 8.72
N SER A 226 -28.31 -9.27 9.87
CA SER A 226 -29.74 -9.61 9.95
C SER A 226 -30.63 -8.53 9.34
N ALA A 227 -30.31 -7.25 9.53
CA ALA A 227 -31.04 -6.13 8.94
C ALA A 227 -30.90 -6.07 7.41
N SER A 228 -29.70 -6.34 6.89
CA SER A 228 -29.43 -6.42 5.45
C SER A 228 -30.12 -7.63 4.82
N LEU A 229 -29.85 -8.83 5.34
CA LEU A 229 -30.38 -10.09 4.83
C LEU A 229 -31.90 -10.09 4.82
N GLY A 230 -32.55 -9.54 5.84
CA GLY A 230 -34.02 -9.44 5.90
C GLY A 230 -34.66 -8.58 4.80
N GLN A 231 -33.88 -7.77 4.05
CA GLN A 231 -34.36 -7.00 2.89
C GLN A 231 -34.26 -7.78 1.58
N GLY A 232 -33.59 -8.95 1.58
CA GLY A 232 -33.40 -9.80 0.41
C GLY A 232 -32.58 -9.15 -0.70
N GLN A 233 -32.83 -9.58 -1.94
CA GLN A 233 -32.20 -9.04 -3.16
C GLN A 233 -32.27 -7.52 -3.32
N ASN A 234 -33.23 -6.84 -2.67
CA ASN A 234 -33.41 -5.39 -2.77
C ASN A 234 -32.76 -4.61 -1.62
N ALA A 235 -31.85 -5.22 -0.84
CA ALA A 235 -31.13 -4.52 0.22
C ALA A 235 -30.33 -3.32 -0.33
N ASN A 236 -30.47 -2.15 0.29
CA ASN A 236 -29.74 -0.95 -0.13
C ASN A 236 -28.25 -0.98 0.26
N VAL A 237 -27.93 -1.72 1.32
CA VAL A 237 -26.57 -1.97 1.78
C VAL A 237 -26.51 -3.45 2.13
N PHE A 238 -25.50 -4.12 1.59
CA PHE A 238 -25.18 -5.52 1.85
C PHE A 238 -23.68 -5.63 2.11
N TYR A 239 -23.24 -6.80 2.55
CA TYR A 239 -21.92 -6.95 3.14
C TYR A 239 -21.24 -8.24 2.69
N THR A 240 -19.93 -8.20 2.46
CA THR A 240 -19.07 -9.40 2.54
C THR A 240 -18.63 -9.60 3.99
N ILE A 241 -18.26 -10.83 4.35
CA ILE A 241 -17.69 -11.17 5.66
C ILE A 241 -16.20 -11.49 5.48
N GLY A 242 -15.35 -10.86 6.29
CA GLY A 242 -13.96 -11.27 6.50
C GLY A 242 -13.86 -12.12 7.77
N ILE A 243 -13.26 -13.29 7.67
CA ILE A 243 -12.88 -14.14 8.80
C ILE A 243 -11.37 -14.31 8.81
N TYR A 244 -10.78 -14.43 10.00
CA TYR A 244 -9.34 -14.54 10.15
C TYR A 244 -9.00 -15.61 11.20
N MET A 245 -7.87 -16.29 11.03
CA MET A 245 -7.30 -17.13 12.08
C MET A 245 -6.82 -16.24 13.24
N ALA A 246 -6.89 -16.76 14.47
CA ALA A 246 -6.56 -15.98 15.67
C ALA A 246 -5.10 -15.52 15.73
N ASP A 247 -4.20 -16.25 15.09
CA ASP A 247 -2.77 -15.95 14.93
C ASP A 247 -2.46 -15.22 13.61
N GLY A 248 -3.48 -14.89 12.82
CA GLY A 248 -3.37 -14.24 11.52
C GLY A 248 -2.81 -15.10 10.38
N SER A 249 -2.75 -16.45 10.46
CA SER A 249 -2.25 -17.33 9.33
C SER A 249 -3.22 -17.43 8.17
N GLY A 250 -4.22 -16.59 8.15
CA GLY A 250 -5.23 -16.70 7.13
C GLY A 250 -6.32 -15.75 7.36
N GLY A 251 -6.70 -15.09 6.27
CA GLY A 251 -8.03 -14.57 6.14
C GLY A 251 -8.85 -15.42 5.18
N HIS A 252 -10.14 -15.15 5.14
CA HIS A 252 -11.00 -15.57 4.04
C HIS A 252 -12.17 -14.61 3.92
N ALA A 253 -12.61 -14.38 2.68
CA ALA A 253 -13.77 -13.56 2.38
C ALA A 253 -14.92 -14.43 1.87
N VAL A 254 -16.09 -14.31 2.51
CA VAL A 254 -17.27 -15.14 2.21
C VAL A 254 -18.54 -14.30 2.09
N THR A 255 -19.55 -14.89 1.45
CA THR A 255 -20.83 -14.22 1.16
C THR A 255 -21.90 -14.64 2.18
N PRO A 256 -22.51 -13.72 2.95
CA PRO A 256 -23.60 -14.05 3.86
C PRO A 256 -24.90 -14.40 3.10
N VAL A 257 -25.54 -15.50 3.51
CA VAL A 257 -26.78 -15.99 2.90
C VAL A 257 -27.96 -15.86 3.86
N SER A 258 -27.84 -16.43 5.06
CA SER A 258 -28.93 -16.40 6.04
C SER A 258 -28.40 -16.55 7.46
N ILE A 259 -29.25 -16.26 8.43
CA ILE A 259 -28.99 -16.44 9.86
C ILE A 259 -30.06 -17.35 10.43
N THR A 260 -29.65 -18.42 11.11
CA THR A 260 -30.53 -19.43 11.72
C THR A 260 -30.32 -19.52 13.23
N ASP A 261 -31.40 -19.62 13.98
CA ASP A 261 -31.33 -19.89 15.43
C ASP A 261 -31.03 -21.38 15.66
N LEU A 262 -29.87 -21.66 16.26
CA LEU A 262 -29.46 -23.03 16.63
C LEU A 262 -29.87 -23.40 18.07
N GLY A 263 -30.51 -22.46 18.79
CA GLY A 263 -30.91 -22.61 20.18
C GLY A 263 -29.77 -22.38 21.17
N ASN A 264 -30.11 -22.31 22.46
CA ASN A 264 -29.17 -22.15 23.58
C ASN A 264 -28.26 -20.90 23.55
N GLY A 265 -28.58 -19.90 22.73
CA GLY A 265 -27.73 -18.71 22.52
C GLY A 265 -26.73 -18.87 21.37
N LYS A 266 -26.80 -19.98 20.62
CA LYS A 266 -26.02 -20.20 19.41
C LYS A 266 -26.81 -19.83 18.17
N THR A 267 -26.12 -19.29 17.19
CA THR A 267 -26.67 -18.86 15.89
C THR A 267 -25.80 -19.43 14.79
N GLY A 268 -26.41 -19.88 13.70
CA GLY A 268 -25.73 -20.26 12.47
C GLY A 268 -25.76 -19.10 11.49
N LEU A 269 -24.59 -18.58 11.12
CA LEU A 269 -24.44 -17.65 10.02
C LEU A 269 -24.11 -18.46 8.77
N ASN A 270 -25.13 -18.69 7.93
CA ASN A 270 -24.98 -19.47 6.72
C ASN A 270 -24.39 -18.61 5.61
N ILE A 271 -23.45 -19.19 4.88
CA ILE A 271 -22.61 -18.51 3.90
C ILE A 271 -22.51 -19.31 2.60
N TYR A 272 -22.29 -18.59 1.51
CA TYR A 272 -21.61 -19.12 0.34
C TYR A 272 -20.11 -18.92 0.55
N ASP A 273 -19.40 -20.04 0.65
CA ASP A 273 -17.94 -20.08 0.72
C ASP A 273 -17.41 -20.39 -0.68
N ASN A 274 -16.65 -19.45 -1.26
CA ASN A 274 -16.11 -19.61 -2.61
C ASN A 274 -15.01 -20.69 -2.71
N ASN A 275 -14.58 -21.29 -1.60
CA ASN A 275 -13.74 -22.51 -1.61
C ASN A 275 -14.56 -23.81 -1.64
N TRP A 276 -15.88 -23.73 -1.50
CA TRP A 276 -16.79 -24.87 -1.45
C TRP A 276 -18.05 -24.58 -2.30
N PRO A 277 -17.90 -24.44 -3.63
CA PRO A 277 -19.01 -24.08 -4.51
C PRO A 277 -20.14 -25.09 -4.43
N ASN A 278 -21.37 -24.61 -4.60
CA ASN A 278 -22.60 -25.41 -4.51
C ASN A 278 -22.93 -25.98 -3.12
N GLU A 279 -22.15 -25.65 -2.08
CA GLU A 279 -22.41 -26.07 -0.71
C GLU A 279 -22.79 -24.89 0.19
N LEU A 280 -23.94 -24.98 0.86
CA LEU A 280 -24.28 -24.03 1.93
C LEU A 280 -23.50 -24.39 3.19
N ARG A 281 -22.65 -23.48 3.64
CA ARG A 281 -21.77 -23.67 4.81
C ARG A 281 -22.25 -22.79 5.96
N THR A 282 -21.85 -23.10 7.20
CA THR A 282 -22.33 -22.39 8.39
C THR A 282 -21.19 -22.04 9.33
N ILE A 283 -21.04 -20.75 9.63
CA ILE A 283 -20.24 -20.26 10.76
C ILE A 283 -21.09 -20.40 12.03
N GLU A 284 -20.59 -21.12 13.03
CA GLU A 284 -21.25 -21.21 14.33
C GLU A 284 -20.87 -20.01 15.19
N VAL A 285 -21.87 -19.30 15.73
CA VAL A 285 -21.68 -18.12 16.58
C VAL A 285 -22.30 -18.37 17.96
N ASP A 286 -21.52 -18.18 19.02
CA ASP A 286 -22.01 -18.16 20.40
C ASP A 286 -22.21 -16.72 20.88
N LEU A 287 -23.47 -16.32 21.04
CA LEU A 287 -23.83 -14.95 21.43
C LEU A 287 -23.62 -14.65 22.91
N LYS A 288 -23.38 -15.68 23.74
CA LYS A 288 -23.11 -15.48 25.18
C LYS A 288 -21.64 -15.25 25.40
N GLU A 289 -20.81 -16.07 24.74
CA GLU A 289 -19.35 -15.95 24.81
C GLU A 289 -18.81 -14.89 23.85
N GLU A 290 -19.65 -14.40 22.91
CA GLU A 290 -19.24 -13.48 21.83
C GLU A 290 -18.10 -14.06 21.00
N THR A 291 -18.22 -15.34 20.64
CA THR A 291 -17.23 -16.07 19.84
C THR A 291 -17.86 -16.70 18.61
N TRP A 292 -17.03 -17.08 17.65
CA TRP A 292 -17.43 -17.84 16.47
C TRP A 292 -16.39 -18.91 16.13
N SER A 293 -16.83 -19.92 15.38
CA SER A 293 -15.97 -20.97 14.84
C SER A 293 -16.43 -21.43 13.47
N TYR A 294 -15.49 -21.75 12.59
CA TYR A 294 -15.77 -22.27 11.26
C TYR A 294 -14.60 -23.12 10.74
N GLN A 295 -14.89 -24.20 10.01
CA GLN A 295 -13.87 -25.01 9.35
C GLN A 295 -13.71 -24.50 7.91
N ALA A 296 -12.55 -23.91 7.61
CA ALA A 296 -12.27 -23.28 6.32
C ALA A 296 -10.86 -23.62 5.83
N SER A 297 -10.62 -23.46 4.53
CA SER A 297 -9.28 -23.31 3.97
C SER A 297 -9.19 -21.95 3.28
N ILE A 298 -7.99 -21.43 3.04
CA ILE A 298 -7.76 -20.23 2.20
C ILE A 298 -7.66 -20.64 0.74
N ASN A 299 -6.97 -21.77 0.49
CA ASN A 299 -6.83 -22.43 -0.80
C ASN A 299 -7.66 -23.75 -0.78
N PRO A 300 -8.58 -23.97 -1.73
CA PRO A 300 -9.33 -25.22 -1.85
C PRO A 300 -8.48 -26.49 -1.92
N ASP A 301 -7.26 -26.41 -2.47
CA ASP A 301 -6.33 -27.53 -2.58
C ASP A 301 -5.60 -27.87 -1.27
N GLU A 302 -5.73 -27.01 -0.25
CA GLU A 302 -5.07 -27.16 1.05
C GLU A 302 -6.01 -27.74 2.13
N GLU A 303 -5.43 -28.38 3.15
CA GLU A 303 -6.20 -28.92 4.26
C GLU A 303 -6.92 -27.81 5.05
N SER A 304 -8.23 -28.00 5.26
CA SER A 304 -9.01 -27.05 6.07
C SER A 304 -8.49 -26.95 7.51
N SER A 305 -8.48 -25.74 8.05
CA SER A 305 -8.15 -25.41 9.43
C SER A 305 -9.37 -24.87 10.20
N LEU A 306 -9.31 -24.97 11.53
CA LEU A 306 -10.35 -24.41 12.39
C LEU A 306 -10.09 -22.92 12.61
N TYR A 307 -10.97 -22.09 12.07
CA TYR A 307 -11.01 -20.66 12.32
C TYR A 307 -11.86 -20.40 13.56
N THR A 308 -11.34 -19.58 14.47
CA THR A 308 -12.08 -19.13 15.65
C THR A 308 -11.73 -17.70 15.97
N GLY A 309 -12.68 -16.93 16.51
CA GLY A 309 -12.42 -15.57 16.96
C GLY A 309 -13.51 -15.03 17.87
N ASP A 310 -13.27 -13.84 18.42
CA ASP A 310 -14.20 -13.06 19.25
C ASP A 310 -14.67 -11.77 18.56
N GLN A 311 -14.27 -11.58 17.30
CA GLN A 311 -14.64 -10.48 16.42
C GLN A 311 -14.89 -11.00 15.01
N LEU A 312 -15.84 -10.39 14.31
CA LEU A 312 -16.09 -10.58 12.88
C LEU A 312 -15.88 -9.24 12.16
N GLU A 313 -15.43 -9.30 10.92
CA GLU A 313 -15.36 -8.14 10.03
C GLU A 313 -16.41 -8.26 8.94
N ILE A 314 -17.07 -7.14 8.63
CA ILE A 314 -17.92 -7.00 7.44
C ILE A 314 -17.48 -5.80 6.62
N THR A 315 -17.55 -5.92 5.29
CA THR A 315 -17.27 -4.79 4.39
C THR A 315 -18.56 -4.38 3.68
N PRO A 316 -19.05 -3.13 3.85
CA PRO A 316 -20.26 -2.66 3.18
C PRO A 316 -20.07 -2.52 1.67
N SER A 317 -21.15 -2.70 0.90
CA SER A 317 -21.13 -2.59 -0.55
C SER A 317 -21.01 -1.16 -1.08
N ALA A 318 -21.60 -0.18 -0.39
CA ALA A 318 -21.71 1.19 -0.91
C ALA A 318 -20.36 1.88 -1.19
N PRO A 319 -19.32 1.78 -0.34
CA PRO A 319 -18.00 2.35 -0.61
C PRO A 319 -17.32 1.80 -1.87
N ARG A 320 -17.51 0.52 -2.19
CA ARG A 320 -16.93 -0.13 -3.38
C ARG A 320 -17.48 0.43 -4.69
N LEU A 321 -18.71 0.92 -4.66
CA LEU A 321 -19.42 1.47 -5.82
C LEU A 321 -19.12 2.95 -6.06
N GLN A 322 -18.25 3.57 -5.25
CA GLN A 322 -17.75 4.91 -5.48
C GLN A 322 -16.46 4.85 -6.31
N PRO A 323 -16.05 5.96 -6.97
CA PRO A 323 -14.67 6.09 -7.43
C PRO A 323 -13.70 5.83 -6.28
N GLN A 324 -12.68 5.00 -6.51
CA GLN A 324 -11.68 4.71 -5.50
C GLN A 324 -10.62 5.82 -5.50
N GLU A 325 -10.09 6.15 -4.32
CA GLU A 325 -9.08 7.19 -4.18
C GLU A 325 -7.72 6.69 -4.67
N CYS A 326 -7.00 7.54 -5.41
CA CYS A 326 -5.68 7.23 -5.94
C CYS A 326 -4.59 7.84 -5.06
N ASP A 327 -4.04 7.06 -4.14
CA ASP A 327 -3.02 7.52 -3.18
C ASP A 327 -1.63 7.70 -3.82
N PHE A 328 -1.45 7.23 -5.05
CA PHE A 328 -0.19 7.31 -5.80
C PHE A 328 -0.22 8.30 -6.98
N CYS A 329 -1.37 8.89 -7.31
CA CYS A 329 -1.49 9.84 -8.43
C CYS A 329 -0.98 11.24 -8.08
N GLY A 330 -0.30 11.92 -9.01
CA GLY A 330 0.06 13.33 -8.89
C GLY A 330 -1.13 14.21 -9.29
N GLY A 331 -1.98 14.61 -8.36
CA GLY A 331 -3.39 14.91 -8.71
C GLY A 331 -3.71 16.15 -9.57
N LYS A 332 -4.96 16.16 -10.10
CA LYS A 332 -5.87 17.34 -10.12
C LYS A 332 -7.05 17.23 -9.15
N ASN A 333 -7.41 16.02 -8.72
CA ASN A 333 -8.49 15.77 -7.74
C ASN A 333 -7.97 15.26 -6.38
N GLY A 334 -6.65 15.31 -6.15
CA GLY A 334 -5.94 14.69 -5.04
C GLY A 334 -6.56 14.96 -3.67
N LEU A 335 -7.21 13.94 -3.13
CA LEU A 335 -7.44 13.82 -1.70
C LEU A 335 -6.08 13.47 -1.06
N LYS A 336 -5.26 14.51 -0.86
CA LYS A 336 -3.99 14.41 -0.16
C LYS A 336 -4.25 13.95 1.26
N SER A 337 -3.67 12.82 1.67
CA SER A 337 -3.44 12.60 3.10
C SER A 337 -2.39 11.56 3.46
N THR A 338 -1.94 10.64 2.59
CA THR A 338 -1.08 9.52 3.00
C THR A 338 -0.08 9.03 1.94
N LYS A 339 1.14 8.73 2.38
CA LYS A 339 2.09 7.85 1.69
C LYS A 339 1.70 6.39 1.90
N THR A 340 1.78 5.59 0.84
CA THR A 340 1.48 4.16 0.88
C THR A 340 2.76 3.35 0.71
N PHE A 341 2.91 2.30 1.51
CA PHE A 341 4.03 1.37 1.41
C PHE A 341 3.49 -0.06 1.34
N ILE A 342 4.05 -0.86 0.45
CA ILE A 342 3.78 -2.29 0.31
C ILE A 342 5.10 -3.01 0.56
N VAL A 343 5.07 -4.04 1.40
CA VAL A 343 6.26 -4.84 1.73
C VAL A 343 5.96 -6.31 1.50
N SER A 344 6.81 -7.01 0.78
CA SER A 344 6.66 -8.43 0.42
C SER A 344 8.01 -9.16 0.52
N THR A 345 8.03 -10.47 0.29
CA THR A 345 9.24 -11.25 0.00
C THR A 345 9.22 -11.71 -1.45
N VAL A 346 10.37 -12.01 -2.04
CA VAL A 346 10.49 -12.50 -3.41
C VAL A 346 11.04 -13.94 -3.40
N GLY A 347 10.42 -14.83 -4.17
CA GLY A 347 10.91 -16.20 -4.44
C GLY A 347 10.04 -17.34 -3.89
N ASP A 348 10.43 -18.60 -4.14
CA ASP A 348 9.71 -19.82 -3.71
C ASP A 348 9.66 -19.92 -2.16
N VAL A 349 8.68 -19.28 -1.52
CA VAL A 349 8.53 -19.31 -0.07
C VAL A 349 7.86 -20.62 0.38
N VAL A 350 8.61 -21.43 1.15
CA VAL A 350 8.00 -22.36 2.12
C VAL A 350 7.74 -21.54 3.38
N ALA A 351 6.48 -21.19 3.61
CA ALA A 351 6.03 -20.38 4.74
C ALA A 351 6.37 -21.05 6.08
N ASP A 352 7.28 -20.45 6.85
CA ASP A 352 7.36 -20.68 8.30
C ASP A 352 7.06 -19.37 9.03
N ARG A 353 6.10 -19.42 9.96
CA ARG A 353 5.60 -18.27 10.74
C ARG A 353 6.43 -18.01 11.99
N ASP A 354 7.46 -18.82 12.25
CA ASP A 354 8.43 -18.61 13.33
C ASP A 354 9.48 -17.53 13.02
N VAL A 355 9.33 -16.80 11.91
CA VAL A 355 10.20 -15.70 11.53
C VAL A 355 10.04 -14.53 12.52
N LYS A 356 10.94 -14.45 13.50
CA LYS A 356 11.02 -13.38 14.52
C LYS A 356 11.71 -12.11 13.99
N GLY A 357 11.40 -11.73 12.76
CA GLY A 357 11.89 -10.50 12.17
C GLY A 357 11.20 -9.26 12.73
N SER A 358 11.81 -8.11 12.52
CA SER A 358 11.20 -6.79 12.70
C SER A 358 11.22 -6.04 11.38
N THR A 359 10.06 -5.54 10.97
CA THR A 359 9.86 -4.67 9.80
C THR A 359 8.93 -3.55 10.22
N TYR A 360 9.47 -2.35 10.39
CA TYR A 360 8.70 -1.21 10.88
C TYR A 360 9.25 0.13 10.41
N PHE A 361 8.35 1.09 10.25
CA PHE A 361 8.67 2.49 10.02
C PHE A 361 8.87 3.20 11.35
N GLU A 362 9.89 4.06 11.43
CA GLU A 362 10.20 4.89 12.58
C GLU A 362 10.32 6.35 12.16
N THR A 363 9.68 7.23 12.91
CA THR A 363 9.74 8.68 12.74
C THR A 363 10.96 9.28 13.48
N PRO A 364 11.42 10.49 13.14
CA PRO A 364 12.50 11.15 13.86
C PRO A 364 12.26 11.37 15.37
N ASP A 365 10.99 11.46 15.81
CA ASP A 365 10.62 11.53 17.23
C ASP A 365 10.43 10.16 17.89
N GLY A 366 10.75 9.07 17.18
CA GLY A 366 10.81 7.70 17.70
C GLY A 366 9.47 6.96 17.74
N LYS A 367 8.39 7.50 17.16
CA LYS A 367 7.12 6.77 16.99
C LYS A 367 7.22 5.79 15.85
N ARG A 368 6.58 4.63 16.03
CA ARG A 368 6.72 3.50 15.13
C ARG A 368 5.39 2.96 14.60
N ILE A 369 5.40 2.37 13.41
CA ILE A 369 4.33 1.53 12.89
C ILE A 369 4.94 0.35 12.14
N GLY A 370 4.45 -0.86 12.41
CA GLY A 370 5.04 -2.07 11.83
C GLY A 370 4.98 -3.25 12.77
N TYR A 371 5.75 -4.28 12.46
CA TYR A 371 5.87 -5.46 13.30
C TYR A 371 7.26 -5.48 13.91
N ILE A 372 7.31 -5.65 15.24
CA ILE A 372 8.56 -5.82 15.98
C ILE A 372 8.50 -7.17 16.66
N ASP A 373 9.43 -8.05 16.30
CA ASP A 373 9.47 -9.44 16.76
C ASP A 373 8.12 -10.17 16.56
N GLY A 374 7.46 -9.89 15.44
CA GLY A 374 6.14 -10.41 15.08
C GLY A 374 4.94 -9.69 15.72
N GLU A 375 5.15 -8.78 16.67
CA GLU A 375 4.06 -8.01 17.28
C GLU A 375 3.77 -6.72 16.52
N LEU A 376 2.50 -6.52 16.15
CA LEU A 376 2.07 -5.30 15.49
C LEU A 376 2.02 -4.12 16.46
N ILE A 377 2.70 -3.03 16.09
CA ILE A 377 2.68 -1.74 16.79
C ILE A 377 2.20 -0.62 15.88
N ASN A 378 1.54 0.38 16.47
CA ASN A 378 1.15 1.60 15.77
C ASN A 378 1.06 2.78 16.76
N GLU A 379 2.08 3.63 16.72
CA GLU A 379 2.26 4.82 17.58
C GLU A 379 2.15 6.13 16.79
N ILE A 380 2.05 6.05 15.45
CA ILE A 380 1.96 7.22 14.56
C ILE A 380 0.48 7.58 14.39
N GLU A 381 0.09 8.79 14.82
CA GLU A 381 -1.30 9.25 14.71
C GLU A 381 -1.74 9.31 13.24
N GLY A 382 -2.88 8.67 12.95
CA GLY A 382 -3.45 8.63 11.60
C GLY A 382 -2.82 7.57 10.68
N ALA A 383 -1.73 6.92 11.08
CA ALA A 383 -1.17 5.82 10.32
C ALA A 383 -1.98 4.53 10.52
N SER A 384 -1.95 3.65 9.52
CA SER A 384 -2.63 2.36 9.55
C SER A 384 -1.84 1.29 8.82
N VAL A 385 -2.07 0.05 9.21
CA VAL A 385 -1.60 -1.14 8.50
C VAL A 385 -2.78 -2.06 8.24
N ARG A 386 -2.79 -2.67 7.05
CA ARG A 386 -3.76 -3.67 6.63
C ARG A 386 -3.06 -4.81 5.91
N VAL A 387 -3.70 -5.97 5.93
CA VAL A 387 -3.25 -7.21 5.32
C VAL A 387 -4.44 -7.73 4.51
N PHE A 388 -4.17 -8.30 3.34
CA PHE A 388 -5.22 -8.81 2.48
C PHE A 388 -6.00 -9.95 3.12
N LYS A 389 -7.29 -10.08 2.78
CA LYS A 389 -8.10 -11.21 3.28
C LYS A 389 -7.64 -12.55 2.75
N SER A 390 -6.93 -12.59 1.61
CA SER A 390 -6.37 -13.81 1.03
C SER A 390 -4.96 -14.13 1.53
N ALA A 391 -4.39 -13.30 2.39
CA ALA A 391 -3.02 -13.47 2.90
C ALA A 391 -2.89 -14.77 3.71
N PRO A 392 -2.11 -15.77 3.24
CA PRO A 392 -1.86 -16.99 4.00
C PRO A 392 -0.84 -16.74 5.12
N THR A 393 0.09 -15.80 4.94
CA THR A 393 0.98 -15.35 6.02
C THR A 393 1.26 -13.86 5.93
N LEU A 394 2.00 -13.33 6.90
CA LEU A 394 2.60 -12.00 6.78
C LEU A 394 3.93 -12.17 6.06
N TRP A 395 4.31 -11.18 5.25
CA TRP A 395 5.61 -11.06 4.56
C TRP A 395 5.82 -11.90 3.31
N ASP A 396 4.85 -12.66 2.81
CA ASP A 396 4.95 -13.28 1.49
C ASP A 396 4.36 -12.40 0.37
N GLU A 397 4.67 -12.71 -0.90
CA GLU A 397 4.08 -12.08 -2.10
C GLU A 397 2.54 -12.06 -2.06
N LYS A 398 1.93 -12.94 -1.27
CA LYS A 398 0.48 -13.15 -1.16
C LYS A 398 -0.16 -12.35 -0.03
N GLY A 399 0.63 -11.92 0.95
CA GLY A 399 0.15 -11.34 2.21
C GLY A 399 0.39 -9.86 2.37
N GLN A 400 1.46 -9.35 1.74
CA GLN A 400 1.80 -7.94 1.53
C GLN A 400 1.11 -6.93 2.48
N PRO A 401 1.64 -6.66 3.69
CA PRO A 401 1.11 -5.59 4.52
C PRO A 401 1.19 -4.23 3.81
N ILE A 402 0.05 -3.54 3.74
CA ILE A 402 -0.07 -2.18 3.24
C ILE A 402 -0.02 -1.21 4.42
N PHE A 403 1.02 -0.40 4.47
CA PHE A 403 1.16 0.69 5.43
C PHE A 403 0.71 1.99 4.79
N ARG A 404 -0.10 2.76 5.50
CA ARG A 404 -0.44 4.13 5.14
C ARG A 404 0.00 5.06 6.26
N ILE A 405 0.81 6.06 5.89
CA ILE A 405 1.38 7.02 6.83
C ILE A 405 1.01 8.42 6.35
N PRO A 406 0.49 9.30 7.22
CA PRO A 406 0.10 10.63 6.80
C PRO A 406 1.21 11.42 6.10
N ASP A 407 0.81 12.23 5.11
CA ASP A 407 1.73 13.08 4.35
C ASP A 407 2.50 14.04 5.26
N GLY A 408 3.71 14.40 4.83
CA GLY A 408 4.57 15.33 5.58
C GLY A 408 5.31 14.72 6.77
N ILE A 409 5.06 13.45 7.11
CA ILE A 409 5.81 12.70 8.12
C ILE A 409 6.99 11.99 7.46
N SER A 410 8.23 12.34 7.82
CA SER A 410 9.42 11.58 7.43
C SER A 410 9.50 10.27 8.19
N VAL A 411 9.95 9.19 7.53
CA VAL A 411 10.05 7.86 8.14
C VAL A 411 11.25 7.08 7.61
N THR A 412 11.88 6.31 8.49
CA THR A 412 12.87 5.30 8.11
C THR A 412 12.25 3.92 8.28
N LEU A 413 12.23 3.11 7.22
CA LEU A 413 11.89 1.70 7.30
C LEU A 413 13.11 0.93 7.84
N LYS A 414 12.92 0.20 8.92
CA LYS A 414 13.94 -0.62 9.58
C LYS A 414 13.57 -2.08 9.48
N MET A 415 14.48 -2.89 8.97
CA MET A 415 14.22 -4.29 8.64
C MET A 415 15.36 -5.21 9.10
N ASN A 416 15.05 -6.21 9.92
CA ASN A 416 15.88 -7.39 10.13
C ASN A 416 14.96 -8.59 10.12
N ASN A 417 15.25 -9.59 9.30
CA ASN A 417 14.30 -10.65 9.05
C ASN A 417 15.01 -11.93 8.60
N ASP A 418 14.27 -13.01 8.32
CA ASP A 418 14.88 -14.28 7.96
C ASP A 418 15.72 -14.13 6.67
N PRO A 419 17.05 -14.37 6.73
CA PRO A 419 17.96 -14.20 5.61
C PRO A 419 17.76 -15.24 4.50
N GLN A 420 16.91 -16.26 4.69
CA GLN A 420 16.60 -17.21 3.63
C GLN A 420 15.74 -16.61 2.52
N TYR A 421 15.05 -15.51 2.79
CA TYR A 421 14.19 -14.82 1.84
C TYR A 421 14.82 -13.51 1.37
N GLN A 422 14.42 -13.07 0.19
CA GLN A 422 14.66 -11.72 -0.30
C GLN A 422 13.40 -10.89 -0.10
N TYR A 423 13.53 -9.59 0.08
CA TYR A 423 12.43 -8.69 0.43
C TYR A 423 12.24 -7.64 -0.65
N SER A 424 10.98 -7.23 -0.81
CA SER A 424 10.59 -6.14 -1.69
C SER A 424 9.85 -5.06 -0.92
N VAL A 425 10.09 -3.81 -1.30
CA VAL A 425 9.48 -2.63 -0.70
C VAL A 425 9.10 -1.65 -1.80
N SER A 426 7.80 -1.36 -1.95
CA SER A 426 7.29 -0.33 -2.84
C SER A 426 6.71 0.83 -2.03
N ALA A 427 7.14 2.04 -2.32
CA ALA A 427 6.73 3.28 -1.66
C ALA A 427 6.11 4.24 -2.67
N PHE A 428 4.87 4.67 -2.41
CA PHE A 428 4.08 5.51 -3.30
C PHE A 428 3.71 6.84 -2.65
N ASP A 429 3.83 7.92 -3.42
CA ASP A 429 3.43 9.27 -3.00
C ASP A 429 3.30 10.20 -4.21
N ASN A 430 2.16 10.89 -4.33
CA ASN A 430 1.98 12.07 -5.20
C ASN A 430 2.62 11.97 -6.60
N GLY A 431 2.25 10.95 -7.37
CA GLY A 431 2.74 10.74 -8.74
C GLY A 431 4.12 10.11 -8.80
N LYS A 432 4.58 9.51 -7.70
CA LYS A 432 5.90 8.88 -7.60
C LYS A 432 5.82 7.51 -6.99
N VAL A 433 6.76 6.67 -7.40
CA VAL A 433 7.02 5.38 -6.82
C VAL A 433 8.52 5.17 -6.71
N VAL A 434 8.94 4.62 -5.58
CA VAL A 434 10.28 4.04 -5.39
C VAL A 434 10.06 2.61 -4.95
N ALA A 435 10.62 1.64 -5.67
CA ALA A 435 10.61 0.25 -5.26
C ALA A 435 12.04 -0.31 -5.13
N ILE A 436 12.20 -1.26 -4.23
CA ILE A 436 13.42 -2.04 -4.06
C ILE A 436 12.99 -3.50 -4.09
N ASP A 437 13.55 -4.28 -5.00
CA ASP A 437 13.34 -5.72 -5.09
C ASP A 437 14.60 -6.50 -4.76
N LYS A 438 14.42 -7.75 -4.35
CA LYS A 438 15.50 -8.71 -4.03
C LYS A 438 16.44 -8.26 -2.88
N LEU A 439 15.95 -7.46 -1.95
CA LEU A 439 16.74 -6.98 -0.81
C LEU A 439 17.07 -8.13 0.16
N ALA A 440 18.35 -8.43 0.34
CA ALA A 440 18.80 -9.36 1.37
C ALA A 440 18.83 -8.69 2.75
N LEU A 441 18.41 -9.42 3.79
CA LEU A 441 18.37 -8.92 5.17
C LEU A 441 19.19 -9.80 6.11
N SER A 442 19.68 -9.20 7.20
CA SER A 442 20.23 -9.95 8.33
C SER A 442 19.11 -10.38 9.28
N ALA A 443 19.28 -11.54 9.92
CA ALA A 443 18.41 -12.01 11.00
C ALA A 443 18.41 -11.07 12.23
N THR A 444 19.53 -10.38 12.50
CA THR A 444 19.74 -9.68 13.78
C THR A 444 20.11 -8.21 13.65
N LYS A 445 20.71 -7.81 12.52
CA LYS A 445 21.12 -6.44 12.26
C LYS A 445 20.15 -5.80 11.28
N LYS A 446 19.78 -4.55 11.53
CA LYS A 446 18.76 -3.84 10.76
C LYS A 446 19.37 -3.15 9.55
N SER A 447 18.84 -3.43 8.37
CA SER A 447 18.95 -2.53 7.22
C SER A 447 17.97 -1.37 7.41
N GLU A 448 18.32 -0.19 6.90
CA GLU A 448 17.53 1.02 7.01
C GLU A 448 17.28 1.63 5.63
N ILE A 449 16.02 1.91 5.30
CA ILE A 449 15.63 2.62 4.08
C ILE A 449 15.00 3.93 4.50
N TYR A 450 15.56 5.05 4.04
CA TYR A 450 15.12 6.38 4.45
C TYR A 450 14.14 6.92 3.45
N PHE A 451 12.91 7.16 3.90
CA PHE A 451 11.89 7.86 3.14
C PHE A 451 11.72 9.26 3.73
N GLY A 452 11.90 10.27 2.89
CA GLY A 452 11.70 11.67 3.26
C GLY A 452 10.27 11.97 3.71
N ASN A 453 9.98 13.26 3.89
CA ASN A 453 8.58 13.68 4.09
C ASN A 453 7.72 13.41 2.83
N THR A 454 8.36 13.35 1.67
CA THR A 454 7.84 12.91 0.37
C THR A 454 8.69 11.79 -0.21
N ILE A 455 8.11 10.88 -0.99
CA ILE A 455 8.90 9.92 -1.78
C ILE A 455 9.50 10.66 -2.97
N LYS A 456 10.83 10.61 -3.15
CA LYS A 456 11.55 11.28 -4.24
C LYS A 456 12.83 10.55 -4.60
N SER A 457 13.54 10.12 -3.57
CA SER A 457 14.81 9.44 -3.65
C SER A 457 14.78 8.20 -2.76
N LEU A 458 15.73 7.32 -3.02
CA LEU A 458 16.03 6.18 -2.19
C LEU A 458 17.37 6.41 -1.50
N LYS A 459 17.40 6.31 -0.18
CA LYS A 459 18.64 6.07 0.56
C LYS A 459 18.49 4.74 1.28
N ILE A 460 19.46 3.85 1.12
CA ILE A 460 19.49 2.58 1.83
C ILE A 460 20.82 2.43 2.55
N LYS A 461 20.76 1.91 3.78
CA LYS A 461 21.91 1.37 4.51
C LYS A 461 21.69 -0.11 4.70
N SER A 462 22.50 -0.95 4.05
CA SER A 462 22.31 -2.40 4.13
C SER A 462 23.12 -3.01 5.27
N ALA A 463 22.48 -3.83 6.11
CA ALA A 463 23.16 -4.58 7.16
C ALA A 463 23.99 -5.77 6.65
N VAL A 464 23.82 -6.14 5.38
CA VAL A 464 24.48 -7.28 4.71
C VAL A 464 24.86 -6.89 3.29
N LYS A 465 25.81 -7.59 2.67
CA LYS A 465 26.01 -7.45 1.23
C LYS A 465 24.73 -7.84 0.49
N THR A 466 24.27 -7.01 -0.44
CA THR A 466 23.03 -7.21 -1.20
C THR A 466 23.15 -6.62 -2.59
N SER A 467 22.41 -7.16 -3.55
CA SER A 467 22.37 -6.68 -4.94
C SER A 467 20.92 -6.49 -5.38
N PRO A 468 20.22 -5.47 -4.85
CA PRO A 468 18.80 -5.26 -5.12
C PRO A 468 18.58 -4.67 -6.52
N ASP A 469 17.37 -4.83 -7.04
CA ASP A 469 16.88 -4.02 -8.14
C ASP A 469 16.18 -2.79 -7.56
N ILE A 470 16.47 -1.60 -8.08
CA ILE A 470 15.91 -0.34 -7.61
C ILE A 470 15.12 0.29 -8.74
N PHE A 471 13.85 0.56 -8.47
CA PHE A 471 12.94 1.21 -9.41
C PHE A 471 12.56 2.59 -8.91
N VAL A 472 12.64 3.59 -9.79
CA VAL A 472 12.16 4.95 -9.56
C VAL A 472 11.26 5.34 -10.71
N GLY A 473 10.00 5.61 -10.41
CA GLY A 473 8.99 6.01 -11.39
C GLY A 473 8.34 7.32 -11.01
N ASP A 474 8.05 8.15 -12.01
CA ASP A 474 7.40 9.44 -11.80
C ASP A 474 6.34 9.78 -12.86
N GLU A 475 5.46 10.71 -12.50
CA GLU A 475 4.43 11.29 -13.35
C GLU A 475 4.64 12.81 -13.44
N LYS A 476 5.21 13.29 -14.54
CA LYS A 476 5.42 14.72 -14.80
C LYS A 476 4.14 15.35 -15.35
N ASN A 477 3.32 15.81 -14.42
CA ASN A 477 2.00 16.42 -14.63
C ASN A 477 1.95 17.64 -15.58
N ALA A 478 3.07 18.34 -15.81
CA ALA A 478 3.07 19.55 -16.63
C ALA A 478 2.98 19.27 -18.14
N ASN A 479 3.51 18.13 -18.60
CA ASN A 479 3.66 17.79 -20.02
C ASN A 479 3.09 16.41 -20.38
N LEU A 480 2.40 15.71 -19.46
CA LEU A 480 1.98 14.31 -19.66
C LEU A 480 3.15 13.39 -20.02
N LYS A 481 4.35 13.67 -19.47
CA LYS A 481 5.53 12.83 -19.55
C LYS A 481 5.61 12.01 -18.27
N GLY A 482 5.91 10.73 -18.35
CA GLY A 482 6.25 9.90 -17.20
C GLY A 482 7.56 9.19 -17.47
N SER A 483 8.33 8.93 -16.42
CA SER A 483 9.54 8.12 -16.51
C SER A 483 9.46 6.92 -15.58
N ALA A 484 10.15 5.87 -15.98
CA ALA A 484 10.34 4.64 -15.23
C ALA A 484 11.80 4.24 -15.41
N THR A 485 12.57 4.34 -14.34
CA THR A 485 14.00 4.03 -14.33
C THR A 485 14.23 2.84 -13.39
N GLN A 486 14.84 1.78 -13.90
CA GLN A 486 15.28 0.63 -13.13
C GLN A 486 16.80 0.55 -13.16
N ILE A 487 17.39 0.39 -11.98
CA ILE A 487 18.81 0.21 -11.77
C ILE A 487 18.99 -1.18 -11.14
N SER A 488 19.71 -2.05 -11.82
CA SER A 488 19.88 -3.46 -11.44
C SER A 488 21.34 -3.80 -11.24
N ASN A 489 21.60 -4.95 -10.58
CA ASN A 489 22.94 -5.46 -10.33
C ASN A 489 23.87 -4.55 -9.50
N VAL A 490 23.33 -3.60 -8.75
CA VAL A 490 24.11 -2.73 -7.85
C VAL A 490 24.58 -3.50 -6.62
N ASP A 491 25.89 -3.73 -6.50
CA ASP A 491 26.50 -4.44 -5.37
C ASP A 491 26.72 -3.50 -4.16
N ILE A 492 25.74 -3.46 -3.24
CA ILE A 492 25.86 -2.70 -1.98
C ILE A 492 26.66 -3.51 -0.97
N SER A 493 27.74 -2.91 -0.44
CA SER A 493 28.60 -3.53 0.56
C SER A 493 27.88 -3.79 1.89
N GLU A 494 28.38 -4.74 2.69
CA GLU A 494 27.92 -4.91 4.08
C GLU A 494 28.19 -3.62 4.88
N ASP A 495 27.17 -3.11 5.57
CA ASP A 495 27.15 -1.79 6.24
C ASP A 495 27.23 -0.58 5.33
N GLY A 496 27.25 -0.80 4.02
CA GLY A 496 27.31 0.23 3.01
C GLY A 496 26.02 1.03 2.89
N GLU A 497 26.16 2.28 2.51
CA GLU A 497 25.07 3.15 2.09
C GLU A 497 25.00 3.25 0.57
N PHE A 498 23.80 3.40 0.02
CA PHE A 498 23.59 3.70 -1.39
C PHE A 498 22.42 4.67 -1.52
N ASP A 499 22.65 5.72 -2.30
CA ASP A 499 21.75 6.83 -2.55
C ASP A 499 21.41 6.87 -4.04
N VAL A 500 20.12 6.79 -4.36
CA VAL A 500 19.57 7.03 -5.70
C VAL A 500 18.67 8.24 -5.59
N PHE A 501 19.10 9.36 -6.17
CA PHE A 501 18.37 10.61 -6.16
C PHE A 501 17.94 10.98 -7.58
N PHE A 502 16.71 11.50 -7.70
CA PHE A 502 16.15 12.01 -8.95
C PHE A 502 15.73 13.47 -8.77
N ASP A 503 16.37 14.37 -9.52
CA ASP A 503 16.03 15.79 -9.59
C ASP A 503 14.96 16.03 -10.67
N GLU A 504 13.74 16.35 -10.24
CA GLU A 504 12.60 16.60 -11.14
C GLU A 504 12.71 17.92 -11.93
N GLU A 505 13.56 18.86 -11.48
CA GLU A 505 13.73 20.13 -12.17
C GLU A 505 14.63 19.97 -13.40
N THR A 506 15.60 19.05 -13.32
CA THR A 506 16.58 18.79 -14.37
C THR A 506 16.44 17.42 -15.03
N ASP A 507 15.51 16.59 -14.57
CA ASP A 507 15.33 15.18 -14.99
C ASP A 507 16.65 14.38 -14.92
N GLN A 508 17.48 14.68 -13.91
CA GLN A 508 18.78 14.06 -13.69
C GLN A 508 18.72 13.05 -12.53
N PHE A 509 19.30 11.88 -12.73
CA PHE A 509 19.61 10.93 -11.68
C PHE A 509 21.03 11.16 -11.16
N SER A 510 21.23 10.93 -9.86
CA SER A 510 22.55 10.82 -9.23
C SER A 510 22.59 9.60 -8.32
N LEU A 511 23.66 8.81 -8.47
CA LEU A 511 23.96 7.61 -7.70
C LEU A 511 25.23 7.87 -6.88
N ASP A 512 25.18 7.60 -5.59
CA ASP A 512 26.31 7.76 -4.66
C ASP A 512 26.30 6.64 -3.61
N GLY A 513 27.47 6.21 -3.15
CA GLY A 513 27.60 5.40 -1.95
C GLY A 513 28.73 4.36 -1.95
N ASP A 514 28.59 3.40 -1.03
CA ASP A 514 29.50 2.27 -0.79
C ASP A 514 29.20 1.09 -1.74
N VAL A 515 29.19 1.39 -3.04
CA VAL A 515 28.93 0.46 -4.15
C VAL A 515 30.17 0.34 -5.04
N ASP A 516 30.48 -0.84 -5.55
CA ASP A 516 31.65 -1.06 -6.41
C ASP A 516 31.31 -2.15 -7.44
N GLY A 517 31.77 -1.96 -8.68
CA GLY A 517 31.54 -2.88 -9.78
C GLY A 517 30.79 -2.23 -10.94
N ASP A 518 29.77 -2.92 -11.43
CA ASP A 518 28.97 -2.50 -12.57
C ASP A 518 27.48 -2.57 -12.22
N PHE A 519 26.66 -1.74 -12.86
CA PHE A 519 25.21 -1.80 -12.78
C PHE A 519 24.58 -1.79 -14.18
N ASP A 520 23.34 -2.27 -14.25
CA ASP A 520 22.53 -2.21 -15.46
C ASP A 520 21.45 -1.14 -15.30
N LEU A 521 21.11 -0.46 -16.39
CA LEU A 521 20.14 0.62 -16.42
C LEU A 521 19.10 0.37 -17.50
N ASP A 522 17.82 0.36 -17.09
CA ASP A 522 16.69 0.41 -18.01
C ASP A 522 15.88 1.68 -17.74
N VAL A 523 15.59 2.46 -18.78
CA VAL A 523 14.76 3.67 -18.70
C VAL A 523 13.64 3.59 -19.72
N ILE A 524 12.41 3.86 -19.29
CA ILE A 524 11.26 4.09 -20.16
C ILE A 524 10.72 5.49 -19.93
N ILE A 525 10.64 6.24 -21.01
CA ILE A 525 9.96 7.54 -21.08
C ILE A 525 8.65 7.36 -21.83
N SER A 526 7.54 7.76 -21.24
CA SER A 526 6.22 7.73 -21.87
C SER A 526 5.66 9.15 -21.99
N ASP A 527 5.18 9.53 -23.16
CA ASP A 527 4.59 10.86 -23.38
C ASP A 527 3.31 10.83 -24.27
N GLU A 528 2.90 11.96 -24.84
CA GLU A 528 1.76 11.99 -25.77
C GLU A 528 2.04 11.30 -27.11
N GLU A 529 3.30 11.24 -27.55
CA GLU A 529 3.73 10.78 -28.86
C GLU A 529 4.00 9.27 -28.89
N GLY A 530 4.64 8.74 -27.85
CA GLY A 530 5.04 7.34 -27.79
C GLY A 530 5.60 6.94 -26.43
N ASP A 531 6.22 5.76 -26.42
CA ASP A 531 7.03 5.26 -25.32
C ASP A 531 8.42 5.04 -25.92
N TYR A 532 9.47 5.49 -25.22
CA TYR A 532 10.87 5.42 -25.65
C TYR A 532 11.66 4.68 -24.58
N ALA A 533 12.46 3.71 -24.98
CA ALA A 533 13.24 2.88 -24.08
C ALA A 533 14.73 3.06 -24.34
N TYR A 534 15.51 3.03 -23.26
CA TYR A 534 16.97 3.00 -23.27
C TYR A 534 17.41 1.88 -22.34
N SER A 535 18.38 1.07 -22.76
CA SER A 535 18.96 0.01 -21.93
C SER A 535 20.47 -0.01 -22.07
N ALA A 536 21.19 -0.12 -20.96
CA ALA A 536 22.64 -0.24 -20.96
C ALA A 536 23.10 -1.16 -19.82
N ASP A 537 24.00 -2.06 -20.15
CA ASP A 537 24.55 -3.06 -19.24
C ASP A 537 26.00 -2.73 -18.90
N ASP A 538 26.47 -3.27 -17.77
CA ASP A 538 27.86 -3.20 -17.33
C ASP A 538 28.39 -1.74 -17.20
N ILE A 539 27.57 -0.81 -16.69
CA ILE A 539 27.97 0.57 -16.42
C ILE A 539 28.79 0.61 -15.13
N GLY A 540 30.08 0.94 -15.24
CA GLY A 540 30.98 0.97 -14.10
C GLY A 540 30.61 2.03 -13.06
N ILE A 541 30.66 1.64 -11.78
CA ILE A 541 30.52 2.49 -10.60
C ILE A 541 31.59 2.12 -9.58
N GLU A 542 32.21 3.13 -8.96
CA GLU A 542 33.26 2.94 -7.95
C GLU A 542 32.78 3.53 -6.61
N SER A 543 33.25 2.94 -5.51
CA SER A 543 32.86 3.40 -4.17
C SER A 543 33.34 4.83 -3.93
N GLU A 544 32.47 5.65 -3.33
CA GLU A 544 32.72 7.09 -3.09
C GLU A 544 32.85 7.93 -4.39
N VAL A 545 32.32 7.45 -5.53
CA VAL A 545 32.25 8.19 -6.80
C VAL A 545 30.80 8.48 -7.15
N ASP A 546 30.45 9.75 -7.32
CA ASP A 546 29.10 10.11 -7.76
C ASP A 546 28.96 9.88 -9.26
N VAL A 547 27.90 9.18 -9.64
CA VAL A 547 27.51 8.98 -11.04
C VAL A 547 26.23 9.73 -11.31
N ALA A 548 26.21 10.60 -12.33
CA ALA A 548 25.01 11.32 -12.73
C ALA A 548 24.67 11.11 -14.21
N PHE A 549 23.39 11.02 -14.54
CA PHE A 549 22.89 10.88 -15.91
C PHE A 549 21.53 11.56 -16.10
N ASP A 550 21.29 12.08 -17.30
CA ASP A 550 20.08 12.84 -17.66
C ASP A 550 19.17 12.00 -18.56
N ILE A 551 17.91 11.82 -18.15
CA ILE A 551 16.92 11.04 -18.91
C ILE A 551 16.10 11.91 -19.88
N ASP A 552 16.23 13.24 -19.84
CA ASP A 552 15.60 14.14 -20.82
C ASP A 552 16.20 14.01 -22.22
N ALA A 553 17.40 13.45 -22.34
CA ALA A 553 18.05 13.18 -23.61
C ALA A 553 17.36 12.07 -24.43
N ILE A 554 16.56 11.22 -23.79
CA ILE A 554 15.84 10.13 -24.47
C ILE A 554 14.57 10.69 -25.12
N ASP A 555 14.62 10.87 -26.45
CA ASP A 555 13.48 11.27 -27.28
C ASP A 555 13.26 10.37 -28.51
N SER A 556 14.14 9.39 -28.75
CA SER A 556 14.04 8.42 -29.83
C SER A 556 14.69 7.06 -29.50
N GLU A 557 14.34 6.03 -30.27
CA GLU A 557 15.04 4.73 -30.22
C GLU A 557 16.50 4.89 -30.70
N ASP A 558 17.43 4.15 -30.09
CA ASP A 558 18.89 4.22 -30.33
C ASP A 558 19.60 5.50 -29.80
N ASP A 559 18.96 6.28 -28.92
CA ASP A 559 19.61 7.42 -28.26
C ASP A 559 20.76 6.96 -27.35
N SER A 560 21.70 7.86 -27.08
CA SER A 560 22.79 7.61 -26.15
C SER A 560 22.70 8.52 -24.95
N MET A 561 23.21 8.06 -23.81
CA MET A 561 23.13 8.77 -22.55
C MET A 561 24.52 9.15 -22.06
N ASP A 562 24.64 10.40 -21.64
CA ASP A 562 25.86 10.93 -21.05
C ASP A 562 25.90 10.63 -19.55
N PHE A 563 26.88 9.81 -19.14
CA PHE A 563 27.21 9.55 -17.74
C PHE A 563 28.34 10.45 -17.29
N GLN A 564 28.16 11.13 -16.16
CA GLN A 564 29.12 12.03 -15.55
C GLN A 564 29.62 11.43 -14.24
N TYR A 565 30.92 11.51 -13.98
CA TYR A 565 31.58 10.91 -12.82
C TYR A 565 32.32 11.99 -12.03
N ASP A 566 32.02 12.10 -10.74
CA ASP A 566 32.75 12.91 -9.76
C ASP A 566 33.53 11.98 -8.84
N TYR A 567 34.83 11.89 -9.06
CA TYR A 567 35.72 10.96 -8.36
C TYR A 567 36.22 11.48 -7.00
N ASN A 568 35.93 12.74 -6.67
CA ASN A 568 36.51 13.38 -5.49
C ASN A 568 35.44 13.99 -4.54
N ASP A 569 34.16 13.88 -4.89
CA ASP A 569 33.00 14.39 -4.14
C ASP A 569 33.17 15.90 -3.84
N ASP A 570 33.64 16.67 -4.81
CA ASP A 570 33.76 18.14 -4.74
C ASP A 570 32.61 18.87 -5.45
N GLY A 571 31.74 18.13 -6.13
CA GLY A 571 30.62 18.61 -6.92
C GLY A 571 31.00 19.02 -8.35
N GLU A 572 32.22 18.76 -8.80
CA GLU A 572 32.69 18.98 -10.17
C GLU A 572 33.00 17.64 -10.88
N PHE A 573 32.11 17.21 -11.79
CA PHE A 573 32.33 16.01 -12.61
C PHE A 573 33.59 16.12 -13.49
N GLU A 574 34.53 15.17 -13.37
CA GLU A 574 35.79 15.19 -14.12
C GLU A 574 35.76 14.39 -15.41
N THR A 575 34.90 13.36 -15.48
CA THR A 575 34.78 12.49 -16.66
C THR A 575 33.35 12.44 -17.15
N GLN A 576 33.20 12.35 -18.46
CA GLN A 576 31.93 12.15 -19.15
C GLN A 576 32.11 10.99 -20.14
N THR A 577 31.20 10.03 -20.09
CA THR A 577 31.17 8.86 -20.96
C THR A 577 29.82 8.79 -21.65
N ASP A 578 29.85 8.71 -22.98
CA ASP A 578 28.66 8.51 -23.81
C ASP A 578 28.40 7.00 -23.93
N VAL A 579 27.30 6.52 -23.36
CA VAL A 579 26.92 5.11 -23.33
C VAL A 579 25.77 4.89 -24.30
N GLN A 580 26.02 4.08 -25.32
CA GLN A 580 25.06 3.77 -26.38
C GLN A 580 24.00 2.80 -25.87
N ASP A 581 22.78 2.96 -26.35
CA ASP A 581 21.70 2.00 -26.11
C ASP A 581 22.09 0.61 -26.64
N ASN A 582 22.02 -0.39 -25.76
CA ASN A 582 22.27 -1.79 -26.06
C ASN A 582 21.02 -2.47 -26.67
N ASN A 583 19.86 -1.79 -26.70
CA ASN A 583 18.59 -2.36 -27.09
C ASN A 583 18.46 -2.62 -28.60
N THR A 584 18.97 -3.77 -29.07
CA THR A 584 18.60 -4.27 -30.39
C THR A 584 17.16 -4.82 -30.38
N SER A 585 16.19 -3.96 -30.72
CA SER A 585 14.79 -4.22 -31.06
C SER A 585 13.76 -4.44 -29.93
N VAL A 586 12.79 -3.51 -29.93
CA VAL A 586 11.59 -3.22 -29.12
C VAL A 586 10.62 -4.40 -28.86
N GLU A 587 10.92 -5.64 -29.23
CA GLU A 587 9.95 -6.74 -29.12
C GLU A 587 10.42 -7.99 -28.37
N SER A 588 11.65 -8.09 -27.83
CA SER A 588 12.05 -9.44 -27.38
C SER A 588 12.98 -9.69 -26.20
N ASP A 589 13.59 -8.75 -25.45
CA ASP A 589 14.59 -9.26 -24.47
C ASP A 589 14.93 -8.43 -23.22
N SER A 590 14.01 -7.68 -22.60
CA SER A 590 14.18 -7.40 -21.17
C SER A 590 12.95 -7.80 -20.36
N ALA A 591 13.20 -8.59 -19.31
CA ALA A 591 12.22 -8.80 -18.26
C ALA A 591 11.73 -7.45 -17.71
N ALA A 592 12.59 -6.42 -17.72
CA ALA A 592 12.25 -5.02 -17.46
C ALA A 592 11.23 -4.46 -18.46
N TYR A 593 11.35 -4.62 -19.78
CA TYR A 593 10.34 -4.10 -20.73
C TYR A 593 8.99 -4.81 -20.57
N ASN A 594 8.95 -6.12 -20.29
CA ASN A 594 7.68 -6.81 -20.03
C ASN A 594 7.09 -6.44 -18.66
N ASP A 595 7.91 -6.28 -17.61
CA ASP A 595 7.47 -5.74 -16.31
C ASP A 595 7.01 -4.28 -16.41
N LEU A 596 7.61 -3.50 -17.31
CA LEU A 596 7.36 -2.08 -17.49
C LEU A 596 6.36 -1.75 -18.62
N THR A 597 5.93 -2.70 -19.46
CA THR A 597 5.01 -2.42 -20.58
C THR A 597 3.84 -3.39 -20.72
N ASP A 598 3.94 -4.64 -20.24
CA ASP A 598 3.03 -5.73 -20.65
C ASP A 598 2.16 -6.27 -19.49
N TYR A 599 1.13 -5.50 -19.12
CA TYR A 599 0.00 -5.95 -18.27
C TYR A 599 -1.36 -5.34 -18.70
#